data_AF-A0A7S1ZUZ6-F1
#
_entry.id   AF-A0A7S1ZUZ6-F1
#
_cell.length_a   1.000
_cell.length_b   1.000
_cell.length_c   1.000
_cell.angle_alpha   90.00
_cell.angle_beta   90.00
_cell.angle_gamma   90.00
#
_symmetry.space_group_name_H-M   'P 1'
#
loop_
_entity.id
_entity.type
_entity.pdbx_description
1 polymer ?
#
loop_
_entity_poly.entity_id
_entity_poly.type
_entity_poly.pdbx_seq_one_letter_code
_entity_poly.pdbx_strand_id
1 'polypeptide(L)'
;GAAGGGSVSLMGPQLARLAGPADAGGADRGASSRPFSLSRERRDELLRSEWDFTRSKVESNFSNGSAFHYRSKLLPLMLDMRVRESEEGGEEGEEVAATARIDLAKEELDLVRDAAYTEPDDQTAWWYHRFVVSWASPLTLPHLSHAPAPSSSPPDALLEEEDVLAFVDLLEEEAFSLRDLVEAEGGRCKWGLLALHMVLEVLLRTHHSAMQAGIDVGNGGEDGEGGGEEDWKEEASECLTKLAELDPDRSERYMSMMRH
;
A
#
# COMPACT_ATOMS: atom_id res chain seq x y z
N GLY A 1 36.97 -12.58 -16.56
CA GLY A 1 37.13 -13.11 -15.20
C GLY A 1 36.00 -12.58 -14.36
N ALA A 2 35.15 -13.48 -13.86
CA ALA A 2 34.03 -13.17 -12.99
C ALA A 2 34.48 -13.11 -11.52
N ALA A 3 33.89 -12.19 -10.76
CA ALA A 3 33.58 -12.25 -9.31
C ALA A 3 33.09 -10.84 -8.89
N GLY A 4 32.02 -10.64 -8.13
CA GLY A 4 31.06 -11.52 -7.52
C GLY A 4 30.04 -10.62 -6.81
N GLY A 5 28.77 -10.73 -7.20
CA GLY A 5 27.66 -10.03 -6.54
C GLY A 5 27.23 -10.79 -5.29
N GLY A 6 27.48 -10.22 -4.11
CA GLY A 6 26.95 -10.72 -2.86
C GLY A 6 25.50 -10.27 -2.68
N SER A 7 24.55 -11.17 -2.97
CA SER A 7 23.17 -11.01 -2.51
C SER A 7 23.12 -11.31 -1.01
N VAL A 8 22.97 -10.28 -0.19
CA VAL A 8 22.69 -10.44 1.24
C VAL A 8 21.17 -10.56 1.36
N SER A 9 20.67 -11.79 1.34
CA SER A 9 19.29 -12.11 1.71
C SER A 9 19.14 -11.93 3.21
N LEU A 10 18.45 -10.86 3.61
CA LEU A 10 18.08 -10.59 5.00
C LEU A 10 16.65 -11.08 5.29
N MET A 11 16.23 -12.18 4.67
CA MET A 11 15.06 -12.91 5.17
C MET A 11 15.48 -13.70 6.41
N GLY A 12 14.71 -13.56 7.48
CA GLY A 12 14.83 -14.45 8.64
C GLY A 12 14.76 -15.93 8.18
N PRO A 13 15.47 -16.85 8.84
CA PRO A 13 15.64 -18.24 8.38
C PRO A 13 14.33 -19.03 8.23
N GLN A 14 13.20 -18.51 8.71
CA GLN A 14 11.89 -19.15 8.60
C GLN A 14 11.15 -18.82 7.30
N LEU A 15 11.30 -17.61 6.75
CA LEU A 15 10.53 -17.15 5.58
C LEU A 15 11.15 -17.56 4.24
N ALA A 16 12.48 -17.76 4.17
CA ALA A 16 13.15 -18.22 2.96
C ALA A 16 12.67 -19.61 2.47
N ARG A 17 11.93 -20.36 3.31
CA ARG A 17 11.36 -21.67 2.98
C ARG A 17 9.96 -21.62 2.36
N LEU A 18 9.31 -20.46 2.31
CA LEU A 18 7.94 -20.30 1.80
C LEU A 18 7.85 -20.19 0.27
N ALA A 19 8.95 -19.86 -0.42
CA ALA A 19 8.98 -19.62 -1.88
C ALA A 19 9.27 -20.87 -2.73
N GLY A 20 8.82 -22.06 -2.31
CA GLY A 20 8.97 -23.31 -3.08
C GLY A 20 7.82 -23.51 -4.09
N PRO A 21 8.08 -24.06 -5.29
CA PRO A 21 7.05 -24.25 -6.30
C PRO A 21 6.01 -25.29 -5.87
N ALA A 22 4.75 -25.05 -6.25
CA ALA A 22 3.61 -25.93 -6.02
C ALA A 22 3.77 -27.27 -6.75
N ASP A 23 3.27 -28.31 -6.08
CA ASP A 23 3.41 -29.74 -6.32
C ASP A 23 2.96 -30.19 -7.72
N ALA A 24 3.83 -30.91 -8.44
CA ALA A 24 3.49 -31.68 -9.63
C ALA A 24 3.85 -33.16 -9.36
N GLY A 25 2.81 -33.99 -9.32
CA GLY A 25 2.89 -35.39 -8.88
C GLY A 25 3.81 -36.30 -9.71
N GLY A 26 4.52 -37.17 -9.00
CA GLY A 26 5.29 -38.29 -9.56
C GLY A 26 5.86 -39.18 -8.46
N ALA A 27 5.60 -40.48 -8.54
CA ALA A 27 5.84 -41.45 -7.47
C ALA A 27 7.28 -41.99 -7.36
N ASP A 28 7.67 -42.24 -6.10
CA ASP A 28 8.59 -43.25 -5.53
C ASP A 28 10.07 -43.30 -5.99
N ARG A 29 10.99 -42.92 -5.09
CA ARG A 29 11.94 -43.80 -4.37
C ARG A 29 13.12 -43.02 -3.76
N GLY A 30 13.43 -43.33 -2.51
CA GLY A 30 14.70 -42.98 -1.87
C GLY A 30 14.53 -42.10 -0.63
N ALA A 31 15.02 -42.59 0.51
CA ALA A 31 15.14 -41.84 1.74
C ALA A 31 16.05 -40.61 1.52
N SER A 32 15.44 -39.50 1.14
CA SER A 32 16.04 -38.18 1.11
C SER A 32 15.09 -37.29 1.90
N SER A 33 15.63 -36.68 2.96
CA SER A 33 14.95 -35.76 3.85
C SER A 33 14.04 -34.82 3.07
N ARG A 34 12.73 -35.12 3.06
CA ARG A 34 11.71 -34.16 2.62
C ARG A 34 11.98 -32.88 3.42
N PRO A 35 12.18 -31.71 2.80
CA PRO A 35 12.23 -30.48 3.57
C PRO A 35 10.96 -30.46 4.41
N PHE A 36 11.11 -30.22 5.72
CA PHE A 36 9.97 -30.11 6.63
C PHE A 36 9.00 -29.06 6.06
N SER A 37 7.95 -29.52 5.38
CA SER A 37 6.88 -28.65 4.92
C SER A 37 6.03 -28.33 6.13
N LEU A 38 5.99 -27.06 6.50
CA LEU A 38 5.11 -26.59 7.58
C LEU A 38 3.66 -26.78 7.12
N SER A 39 2.79 -27.22 8.02
CA SER A 39 1.36 -27.24 7.73
C SER A 39 0.88 -25.83 7.43
N ARG A 40 -0.22 -25.71 6.69
CA ARG A 40 -0.79 -24.41 6.32
C ARG A 40 -1.15 -23.60 7.57
N GLU A 41 -1.81 -24.23 8.53
CA GLU A 41 -2.20 -23.61 9.80
C GLU A 41 -0.99 -23.06 10.54
N ARG A 42 0.14 -23.81 10.52
CA ARG A 42 1.38 -23.37 11.15
C ARG A 42 2.03 -22.21 10.40
N ARG A 43 1.91 -22.15 9.06
CA ARG A 43 2.38 -21.00 8.27
C ARG A 43 1.58 -19.75 8.59
N ASP A 44 0.26 -19.87 8.70
CA ASP A 44 -0.63 -18.75 9.03
C ASP A 44 -0.40 -18.24 10.46
N GLU A 45 -0.21 -19.15 11.42
CA GLU A 45 0.17 -18.81 12.80
C GLU A 45 1.49 -18.03 12.85
N LEU A 46 2.51 -18.49 12.10
CA LEU A 46 3.80 -17.80 12.01
C LEU A 46 3.65 -16.43 11.33
N LEU A 47 2.88 -16.34 10.25
CA LEU A 47 2.65 -15.10 9.54
C LEU A 47 1.99 -14.06 10.45
N ARG A 48 0.92 -14.44 11.18
CA ARG A 48 0.31 -13.58 12.21
C ARG A 48 1.30 -13.16 13.29
N SER A 49 2.11 -14.10 13.79
CA SER A 49 3.10 -13.79 14.82
C SER A 49 4.17 -12.80 14.32
N GLU A 50 4.63 -12.90 13.07
CA GLU A 50 5.59 -11.95 12.49
C GLU A 50 4.92 -10.60 12.19
N TRP A 51 3.65 -10.60 11.78
CA TRP A 51 2.85 -9.39 11.61
C TRP A 51 2.68 -8.62 12.92
N ASP A 52 2.34 -9.30 14.01
CA ASP A 52 2.19 -8.69 15.34
C ASP A 52 3.54 -8.25 15.90
N PHE A 53 4.59 -9.05 15.70
CA PHE A 53 5.94 -8.70 16.11
C PHE A 53 6.40 -7.40 15.45
N THR A 54 6.19 -7.26 14.14
CA THR A 54 6.60 -6.04 13.43
C THR A 54 5.78 -4.82 13.85
N ARG A 55 4.48 -4.97 14.15
CA ARG A 55 3.66 -3.90 14.75
C ARG A 55 4.25 -3.43 16.07
N SER A 56 4.52 -4.35 16.99
CA SER A 56 5.15 -4.04 18.29
C SER A 56 6.51 -3.33 18.12
N LYS A 57 7.28 -3.67 17.08
CA LYS A 57 8.55 -3.01 16.79
C LYS A 57 8.40 -1.58 16.28
N VAL A 58 7.37 -1.30 15.49
CA VAL A 58 7.04 0.06 15.05
C VAL A 58 6.53 0.90 16.23
N GLU A 59 5.58 0.38 17.01
CA GLU A 59 5.02 1.09 18.19
C GLU A 59 6.08 1.41 19.24
N SER A 60 7.13 0.57 19.36
CA SER A 60 8.24 0.83 20.29
C SER A 60 9.25 1.87 19.78
N ASN A 61 9.30 2.12 18.47
CA ASN A 61 10.25 2.99 17.81
C ASN A 61 9.78 3.30 16.38
N PHE A 62 9.18 4.48 16.17
CA PHE A 62 8.66 4.88 14.86
C PHE A 62 9.75 5.10 13.80
N SER A 63 11.00 5.32 14.19
CA SER A 63 12.15 5.33 13.28
C SER A 63 12.60 3.94 12.81
N ASN A 64 11.89 2.86 13.18
CA ASN A 64 12.31 1.49 12.87
C ASN A 64 11.98 1.10 11.42
N GLY A 65 12.76 1.63 10.48
CA GLY A 65 12.61 1.35 9.05
C GLY A 65 12.79 -0.13 8.68
N SER A 66 13.49 -0.92 9.49
CA SER A 66 13.60 -2.37 9.27
C SER A 66 12.27 -3.08 9.54
N ALA A 67 11.53 -2.65 10.57
CA ALA A 67 10.20 -3.18 10.85
C ALA A 67 9.22 -2.81 9.73
N PHE A 68 9.13 -1.53 9.33
CA PHE A 68 8.30 -1.11 8.19
C PHE A 68 8.66 -1.84 6.89
N HIS A 69 9.95 -1.99 6.59
CA HIS A 69 10.38 -2.74 5.42
C HIS A 69 9.93 -4.21 5.49
N TYR A 70 10.02 -4.83 6.66
CA TYR A 70 9.58 -6.21 6.82
C TYR A 70 8.05 -6.33 6.69
N ARG A 71 7.28 -5.40 7.25
CA ARG A 71 5.81 -5.32 7.07
C ARG A 71 5.44 -5.23 5.59
N SER A 72 6.16 -4.41 4.82
CA SER A 72 6.01 -4.32 3.37
C SER A 72 6.16 -5.66 2.63
N LYS A 73 6.92 -6.62 3.19
CA LYS A 73 7.07 -7.99 2.64
C LYS A 73 6.00 -8.96 3.13
N LEU A 74 5.46 -8.72 4.32
CA LEU A 74 4.39 -9.55 4.90
C LEU A 74 3.02 -9.18 4.32
N LEU A 75 2.82 -7.92 3.92
CA LEU A 75 1.52 -7.39 3.49
C LEU A 75 0.84 -8.22 2.37
N PRO A 76 1.52 -8.63 1.28
CA PRO A 76 0.88 -9.51 0.27
C PRO A 76 0.52 -10.90 0.81
N LEU A 77 1.33 -11.44 1.73
CA LEU A 77 1.06 -12.74 2.34
C LEU A 77 -0.14 -12.67 3.30
N MET A 78 -0.29 -11.53 4.00
CA MET A 78 -1.44 -11.26 4.86
C MET A 78 -2.72 -11.16 4.04
N LEU A 79 -2.66 -10.52 2.86
CA LEU A 79 -3.78 -10.47 1.93
C LEU A 79 -4.18 -11.87 1.47
N ASP A 80 -3.25 -12.66 0.95
CA ASP A 80 -3.51 -14.04 0.52
C ASP A 80 -4.11 -14.90 1.64
N MET A 81 -3.65 -14.71 2.87
CA MET A 81 -4.18 -15.40 4.04
C MET A 81 -5.62 -14.97 4.36
N ARG A 82 -5.91 -13.65 4.38
CA ARG A 82 -7.26 -13.12 4.69
C ARG A 82 -8.29 -13.53 3.64
N VAL A 83 -7.97 -13.38 2.35
CA VAL A 83 -8.85 -13.80 1.24
C VAL A 83 -9.25 -15.24 1.41
N ARG A 84 -8.27 -16.09 1.67
CA ARG A 84 -8.46 -17.52 1.85
C ARG A 84 -9.26 -17.87 3.12
N GLU A 85 -9.13 -17.10 4.18
CA GLU A 85 -9.95 -17.27 5.40
C GLU A 85 -11.42 -16.91 5.14
N SER A 86 -11.69 -15.86 4.37
CA SER A 86 -13.02 -15.50 3.88
C SER A 86 -13.62 -16.58 2.96
N GLU A 87 -12.83 -17.11 2.01
CA GLU A 87 -13.23 -18.23 1.13
C GLU A 87 -13.65 -19.47 1.92
N GLU A 88 -12.91 -19.82 2.98
CA GLU A 88 -13.29 -20.92 3.87
C GLU A 88 -14.55 -20.64 4.70
N GLY A 89 -14.85 -19.36 4.94
CA GLY A 89 -16.07 -18.87 5.56
C GLY A 89 -17.29 -18.86 4.63
N GLY A 90 -17.10 -19.11 3.34
CA GLY A 90 -18.16 -19.14 2.32
C GLY A 90 -18.35 -17.82 1.56
N GLU A 91 -17.43 -16.87 1.69
CA GLU A 91 -17.37 -15.64 0.86
C GLU A 91 -16.49 -15.93 -0.36
N GLU A 92 -16.97 -15.71 -1.58
CA GLU A 92 -16.19 -16.00 -2.80
C GLU A 92 -16.24 -14.81 -3.77
N GLY A 93 -15.15 -14.57 -4.50
CA GLY A 93 -15.09 -13.56 -5.56
C GLY A 93 -13.92 -12.59 -5.44
N GLU A 94 -13.71 -11.78 -6.48
CA GLU A 94 -12.70 -10.71 -6.48
C GLU A 94 -12.99 -9.61 -5.43
N GLU A 95 -14.27 -9.40 -5.10
CA GLU A 95 -14.75 -8.49 -4.04
C GLU A 95 -14.05 -8.76 -2.71
N VAL A 96 -13.95 -10.03 -2.30
CA VAL A 96 -13.26 -10.44 -1.05
C VAL A 96 -11.81 -9.97 -1.02
N ALA A 97 -11.10 -10.09 -2.14
CA ALA A 97 -9.71 -9.67 -2.24
C ALA A 97 -9.56 -8.15 -2.23
N ALA A 98 -10.47 -7.43 -2.87
CA ALA A 98 -10.50 -5.99 -2.85
C ALA A 98 -10.77 -5.44 -1.45
N THR A 99 -11.83 -5.92 -0.78
CA THR A 99 -12.18 -5.54 0.59
C THR A 99 -11.03 -5.82 1.55
N ALA A 100 -10.48 -7.05 1.54
CA ALA A 100 -9.37 -7.42 2.42
C ALA A 100 -8.11 -6.56 2.20
N ARG A 101 -7.86 -6.13 0.96
CA ARG A 101 -6.75 -5.23 0.62
C ARG A 101 -6.99 -3.82 1.17
N ILE A 102 -8.19 -3.26 0.98
CA ILE A 102 -8.52 -1.93 1.51
C ILE A 102 -8.48 -1.93 3.04
N ASP A 103 -9.02 -2.97 3.69
CA ASP A 103 -8.95 -3.11 5.15
C ASP A 103 -7.51 -3.16 5.66
N LEU A 104 -6.65 -3.95 5.01
CA LEU A 104 -5.22 -3.98 5.33
C LEU A 104 -4.56 -2.61 5.12
N ALA A 105 -4.92 -1.90 4.06
CA ALA A 105 -4.39 -0.56 3.81
C ALA A 105 -4.83 0.44 4.89
N LYS A 106 -6.10 0.41 5.31
CA LYS A 106 -6.62 1.23 6.42
C LYS A 106 -5.85 0.97 7.71
N GLU A 107 -5.70 -0.30 8.10
CA GLU A 107 -4.94 -0.68 9.30
C GLU A 107 -3.47 -0.20 9.26
N GLU A 108 -2.83 -0.25 8.09
CA GLU A 108 -1.45 0.20 7.95
C GLU A 108 -1.33 1.72 7.91
N LEU A 109 -2.30 2.43 7.32
CA LEU A 109 -2.34 3.90 7.35
C LEU A 109 -2.62 4.41 8.77
N ASP A 110 -3.41 3.69 9.58
CA ASP A 110 -3.58 4.00 11.01
C ASP A 110 -2.25 3.90 11.76
N LEU A 111 -1.47 2.83 11.53
CA LEU A 111 -0.14 2.68 12.14
C LEU A 111 0.83 3.78 11.70
N VAL A 112 0.75 4.20 10.42
CA VAL A 112 1.52 5.33 9.91
C VAL A 112 1.07 6.63 10.57
N ARG A 113 -0.23 6.82 10.80
CA ARG A 113 -0.79 8.02 11.43
C ARG A 113 -0.27 8.15 12.86
N ASP A 114 -0.30 7.07 13.63
CA ASP A 114 0.26 7.06 14.99
C ASP A 114 1.74 7.49 14.99
N ALA A 115 2.52 6.99 14.03
CA ALA A 115 3.91 7.37 13.86
C ALA A 115 4.09 8.84 13.46
N ALA A 116 3.36 9.28 12.44
CA ALA A 116 3.45 10.62 11.85
C ALA A 116 2.98 11.72 12.79
N TYR A 117 1.95 11.46 13.60
CA TYR A 117 1.45 12.41 14.60
C TYR A 117 2.36 12.50 15.83
N THR A 118 3.19 11.49 16.07
CA THR A 118 4.17 11.49 17.16
C THR A 118 5.50 12.11 16.73
N GLU A 119 6.00 11.74 15.54
CA GLU A 119 7.29 12.16 15.00
C GLU A 119 7.16 12.61 13.52
N PRO A 120 6.49 13.74 13.24
CA PRO A 120 6.17 14.18 11.87
C PRO A 120 7.40 14.44 10.99
N ASP A 121 8.56 14.72 11.59
CA ASP A 121 9.82 14.93 10.87
C ASP A 121 10.55 13.63 10.50
N ASP A 122 10.14 12.47 11.05
CA ASP A 122 10.74 11.17 10.73
C ASP A 122 10.24 10.65 9.37
N GLN A 123 11.12 10.73 8.38
CA GLN A 123 10.86 10.28 7.00
C GLN A 123 10.49 8.79 6.88
N THR A 124 10.78 7.96 7.87
CA THR A 124 10.57 6.51 7.82
C THR A 124 9.09 6.16 7.66
N ALA A 125 8.22 6.76 8.48
CA ALA A 125 6.79 6.55 8.40
C ALA A 125 6.22 7.01 7.05
N TRP A 126 6.72 8.14 6.53
CA TRP A 126 6.30 8.71 5.25
C TRP A 126 6.72 7.88 4.02
N TRP A 127 7.84 7.17 4.10
CA TRP A 127 8.20 6.22 3.05
C TRP A 127 7.27 5.02 3.05
N TYR A 128 6.87 4.54 4.23
CA TYR A 128 5.93 3.45 4.36
C TYR A 128 4.52 3.88 3.94
N HIS A 129 4.07 5.08 4.33
CA HIS A 129 2.84 5.73 3.85
C HIS A 129 2.69 5.64 2.33
N ARG A 130 3.69 6.14 1.61
CA ARG A 130 3.71 6.14 0.15
C ARG A 130 3.67 4.72 -0.42
N PHE A 131 4.30 3.75 0.24
CA PHE A 131 4.23 2.34 -0.16
C PHE A 131 2.81 1.80 0.01
N VAL A 132 2.15 2.05 1.15
CA VAL A 132 0.79 1.54 1.44
C VAL A 132 -0.22 2.13 0.46
N VAL A 133 -0.21 3.45 0.23
CA VAL A 133 -1.08 4.11 -0.76
C VAL A 133 -0.87 3.52 -2.15
N SER A 134 0.39 3.30 -2.56
CA SER A 134 0.69 2.68 -3.84
C SER A 134 0.24 1.21 -3.88
N TRP A 135 0.39 0.45 -2.80
CA TRP A 135 0.01 -0.97 -2.77
C TRP A 135 -1.51 -1.17 -2.82
N ALA A 136 -2.26 -0.26 -2.19
CA ALA A 136 -3.72 -0.28 -2.19
C ALA A 136 -4.32 0.09 -3.56
N SER A 137 -3.61 0.89 -4.36
CA SER A 137 -4.12 1.44 -5.61
C SER A 137 -4.53 0.38 -6.64
N PRO A 138 -5.81 0.33 -7.09
CA PRO A 138 -6.27 -0.55 -8.16
C PRO A 138 -5.56 -0.27 -9.49
N LEU A 139 -5.16 0.99 -9.74
CA LEU A 139 -4.43 1.39 -10.95
C LEU A 139 -3.00 0.80 -11.07
N THR A 140 -2.41 0.37 -9.95
CA THR A 140 -1.02 -0.11 -9.95
C THR A 140 -0.92 -1.63 -9.84
N LEU A 141 -2.06 -2.33 -9.74
CA LEU A 141 -2.14 -3.77 -9.58
C LEU A 141 -1.34 -4.49 -10.67
N PRO A 142 -0.19 -5.11 -10.35
CA PRO A 142 0.42 -6.09 -11.20
C PRO A 142 -0.13 -7.45 -10.74
N HIS A 143 -1.17 -7.96 -11.40
CA HIS A 143 -1.61 -9.36 -11.34
C HIS A 143 -1.23 -10.13 -10.06
N LEU A 144 -1.84 -9.79 -8.91
CA LEU A 144 -1.71 -10.61 -7.69
C LEU A 144 -2.31 -12.02 -7.87
N SER A 145 -3.07 -12.23 -8.93
CA SER A 145 -3.45 -13.55 -9.41
C SER A 145 -2.24 -14.27 -10.01
N HIS A 146 -1.82 -15.37 -9.37
CA HIS A 146 -0.87 -16.36 -9.93
C HIS A 146 -1.39 -17.08 -11.19
N ALA A 147 -2.43 -16.57 -11.85
CA ALA A 147 -2.90 -17.09 -13.13
C ALA A 147 -2.03 -16.56 -14.27
N PRO A 148 -1.46 -17.43 -15.14
CA PRO A 148 -0.88 -16.95 -16.38
C PRO A 148 -1.97 -16.24 -17.17
N ALA A 149 -1.79 -14.94 -17.40
CA ALA A 149 -2.72 -14.15 -18.19
C ALA A 149 -3.00 -14.88 -19.52
N PRO A 150 -4.28 -15.20 -19.85
CA PRO A 150 -4.59 -15.70 -21.18
C PRO A 150 -4.14 -14.63 -22.19
N SER A 151 -3.33 -15.03 -23.16
CA SER A 151 -2.62 -14.14 -24.10
C SER A 151 -3.52 -13.42 -25.11
N SER A 152 -4.75 -13.09 -24.73
CA SER A 152 -5.76 -12.47 -25.59
C SER A 152 -6.68 -11.49 -24.87
N SER A 153 -6.52 -11.27 -23.56
CA SER A 153 -7.26 -10.21 -22.86
C SER A 153 -6.50 -8.89 -22.98
N PRO A 154 -7.17 -7.77 -23.28
CA PRO A 154 -6.53 -6.46 -23.31
C PRO A 154 -5.91 -6.12 -21.94
N PRO A 155 -4.94 -5.18 -21.88
CA PRO A 155 -4.30 -4.76 -20.63
C PRO A 155 -5.24 -4.02 -19.67
N ASP A 156 -6.48 -3.75 -20.08
CA ASP A 156 -7.54 -3.30 -19.20
C ASP A 156 -8.02 -4.50 -18.37
N ALA A 157 -7.36 -4.74 -17.24
CA ALA A 157 -8.12 -5.22 -16.09
C ALA A 157 -9.24 -4.19 -15.91
N LEU A 158 -10.49 -4.60 -16.17
CA LEU A 158 -11.63 -3.72 -15.96
C LEU A 158 -11.54 -3.27 -14.51
N LEU A 159 -11.45 -1.95 -14.31
CA LEU A 159 -11.53 -1.41 -12.96
C LEU A 159 -12.92 -1.77 -12.47
N GLU A 160 -12.99 -2.60 -11.45
CA GLU A 160 -14.25 -2.90 -10.79
C GLU A 160 -14.71 -1.64 -10.05
N GLU A 161 -15.96 -1.24 -10.28
CA GLU A 161 -16.52 0.00 -9.75
C GLU A 161 -16.37 0.08 -8.22
N GLU A 162 -16.64 -1.01 -7.53
CA GLU A 162 -16.52 -1.11 -6.08
C GLU A 162 -15.08 -0.91 -5.57
N ASP A 163 -14.09 -1.51 -6.23
CA ASP A 163 -12.67 -1.35 -5.90
C ASP A 163 -12.22 0.11 -6.02
N VAL A 164 -12.69 0.78 -7.07
CA VAL A 164 -12.37 2.19 -7.32
C VAL A 164 -13.01 3.06 -6.25
N LEU A 165 -14.29 2.85 -5.95
CA LEU A 165 -15.01 3.61 -4.93
C LEU A 165 -14.36 3.44 -3.54
N ALA A 166 -14.08 2.19 -3.13
CA ALA A 166 -13.45 1.92 -1.84
C ALA A 166 -12.03 2.54 -1.74
N PHE A 167 -11.29 2.59 -2.84
CA PHE A 167 -9.98 3.24 -2.88
C PHE A 167 -10.09 4.78 -2.88
N VAL A 168 -11.08 5.35 -3.55
CA VAL A 168 -11.38 6.80 -3.48
C VAL A 168 -11.72 7.19 -2.05
N ASP A 169 -12.62 6.46 -1.39
CA ASP A 169 -12.99 6.70 0.01
C ASP A 169 -11.76 6.66 0.93
N LEU A 170 -10.87 5.68 0.74
CA LEU A 170 -9.61 5.58 1.49
C LEU A 170 -8.73 6.83 1.31
N LEU A 171 -8.61 7.32 0.08
CA LEU A 171 -7.78 8.50 -0.22
C LEU A 171 -8.41 9.79 0.30
N GLU A 172 -9.74 9.92 0.28
CA GLU A 172 -10.45 11.07 0.85
C GLU A 172 -10.30 11.12 2.38
N GLU A 173 -10.50 9.99 3.07
CA GLU A 173 -10.26 9.85 4.52
C GLU A 173 -8.80 10.20 4.88
N GLU A 174 -7.85 9.75 4.05
CA GLU A 174 -6.43 10.01 4.29
C GLU A 174 -6.06 11.47 3.97
N ALA A 175 -6.61 12.07 2.91
CA ALA A 175 -6.43 13.49 2.61
C ALA A 175 -6.96 14.36 3.75
N PHE A 176 -8.15 14.03 4.28
CA PHE A 176 -8.71 14.68 5.46
C PHE A 176 -7.75 14.59 6.66
N SER A 177 -7.27 13.38 6.97
CA SER A 177 -6.33 13.16 8.09
C SER A 177 -5.00 13.90 7.92
N LEU A 178 -4.52 14.06 6.68
CA LEU A 178 -3.29 14.80 6.40
C LEU A 178 -3.49 16.31 6.51
N ARG A 179 -4.66 16.83 6.13
CA ARG A 179 -5.02 18.25 6.36
C ARG A 179 -5.00 18.56 7.85
N ASP A 180 -5.64 17.73 8.67
CA ASP A 180 -5.66 17.88 10.13
C ASP A 180 -4.25 17.91 10.73
N LEU A 181 -3.36 17.00 10.29
CA LEU A 181 -1.97 16.98 10.74
C LEU A 181 -1.22 18.26 10.34
N VAL A 182 -1.36 18.68 9.07
CA VAL A 182 -0.68 19.87 8.57
C VAL A 182 -1.16 21.11 9.32
N GLU A 183 -2.46 21.22 9.61
CA GLU A 183 -3.03 22.30 10.41
C GLU A 183 -2.49 22.27 11.85
N ALA A 184 -2.49 21.11 12.50
CA ALA A 184 -1.98 20.94 13.86
C ALA A 184 -0.50 21.35 13.99
N GLU A 185 0.30 21.09 12.97
CA GLU A 185 1.71 21.50 12.88
C GLU A 185 1.92 22.95 12.38
N GLY A 186 0.84 23.73 12.27
CA GLY A 186 0.84 25.14 11.88
C GLY A 186 1.28 25.34 10.43
N GLY A 187 0.99 24.40 9.55
CA GLY A 187 1.36 24.42 8.14
C GLY A 187 2.83 24.16 7.85
N ARG A 188 3.61 23.70 8.84
CA ARG A 188 5.07 23.51 8.72
C ARG A 188 5.52 22.05 8.60
N CYS A 189 4.60 21.10 8.68
CA CYS A 189 4.89 19.68 8.48
C CYS A 189 5.22 19.41 7.01
N LYS A 190 6.51 19.47 6.66
CA LYS A 190 6.98 19.27 5.29
C LYS A 190 6.55 17.92 4.73
N TRP A 191 6.67 16.86 5.52
CA TRP A 191 6.31 15.53 5.05
C TRP A 191 4.80 15.34 4.94
N GLY A 192 4.02 15.93 5.85
CA GLY A 192 2.55 15.96 5.76
C GLY A 192 2.07 16.68 4.51
N LEU A 193 2.63 17.86 4.19
CA LEU A 193 2.31 18.58 2.93
C LEU A 193 2.67 17.77 1.68
N LEU A 194 3.82 17.09 1.71
CA LEU A 194 4.26 16.27 0.58
C LEU A 194 3.39 15.01 0.44
N ALA A 195 2.95 14.40 1.54
CA ALA A 195 2.04 13.28 1.54
C ALA A 195 0.65 13.70 1.04
N LEU A 196 0.13 14.85 1.50
CA LEU A 196 -1.16 15.40 1.04
C LEU A 196 -1.15 15.65 -0.47
N HIS A 197 -0.11 16.32 -0.99
CA HIS A 197 0.07 16.47 -2.43
C HIS A 197 0.05 15.12 -3.16
N MET A 198 0.79 14.11 -2.67
CA MET A 198 0.83 12.80 -3.32
C MET A 198 -0.52 12.08 -3.28
N VAL A 199 -1.27 12.17 -2.18
CA VAL A 199 -2.61 11.57 -2.05
C VAL A 199 -3.58 12.24 -3.02
N LEU A 200 -3.61 13.58 -3.07
CA LEU A 200 -4.45 14.33 -4.02
C LEU A 200 -4.11 13.99 -5.48
N GLU A 201 -2.83 13.83 -5.83
CA GLU A 201 -2.40 13.38 -7.17
C GLU A 201 -2.83 11.94 -7.50
N VAL A 202 -2.88 11.05 -6.51
CA VAL A 202 -3.43 9.69 -6.71
C VAL A 202 -4.94 9.76 -6.87
N LEU A 203 -5.62 10.60 -6.09
CA LEU A 203 -7.07 10.81 -6.17
C LEU A 203 -7.50 11.34 -7.53
N LEU A 204 -6.84 12.40 -8.02
CA LEU A 204 -7.07 12.97 -9.37
C LEU A 204 -6.87 11.93 -10.48
N ARG A 205 -5.80 11.14 -10.41
CA ARG A 205 -5.55 10.08 -11.40
C ARG A 205 -6.59 8.98 -11.35
N THR A 206 -7.00 8.58 -10.14
CA THR A 206 -8.03 7.56 -9.93
C THR A 206 -9.38 8.03 -10.49
N HIS A 207 -9.75 9.28 -10.20
CA HIS A 207 -10.97 9.90 -10.71
C HIS A 207 -10.98 9.98 -12.24
N HIS A 208 -9.87 10.44 -12.84
CA HIS A 208 -9.73 10.49 -14.29
C HIS A 208 -9.84 9.11 -14.95
N SER A 209 -9.18 8.09 -14.39
CA SER A 209 -9.29 6.71 -14.87
C SER A 209 -10.70 6.13 -14.71
N ALA A 210 -11.38 6.44 -13.60
CA ALA A 210 -12.75 6.03 -13.35
C ALA A 210 -13.71 6.63 -14.38
N MET A 211 -13.60 7.93 -14.65
CA MET A 211 -14.38 8.60 -15.70
C MET A 211 -14.17 7.97 -17.08
N GLN A 212 -12.93 7.63 -17.44
CA GLN A 212 -12.63 6.96 -18.71
C GLN A 212 -13.25 5.56 -18.79
N ALA A 213 -13.34 4.86 -17.66
CA ALA A 213 -13.99 3.56 -17.54
C ALA A 213 -15.53 3.66 -17.44
N GLY A 214 -16.10 4.87 -17.31
CA GLY A 214 -17.53 5.09 -17.16
C GLY A 214 -18.06 4.83 -15.74
N ILE A 215 -17.18 4.83 -14.74
CA ILE A 215 -17.50 4.67 -13.32
C ILE A 215 -17.78 6.04 -12.72
N ASP A 216 -18.93 6.21 -12.08
CA ASP A 216 -19.30 7.43 -11.38
C ASP A 216 -18.76 7.40 -9.95
N VAL A 217 -17.62 8.06 -9.74
CA VAL A 217 -16.97 8.19 -8.43
C VAL A 217 -17.49 9.38 -7.61
N GLY A 218 -18.56 10.03 -8.08
CA GLY A 218 -19.08 11.24 -7.45
C GLY A 218 -18.12 12.42 -7.58
N ASN A 219 -18.59 13.57 -7.10
CA ASN A 219 -17.88 14.84 -7.18
C ASN A 219 -17.60 15.35 -5.76
N GLY A 220 -16.87 14.57 -4.95
CA GLY A 220 -16.45 14.95 -3.60
C GLY A 220 -17.60 15.37 -2.67
N GLY A 221 -18.28 14.39 -2.06
CA GLY A 221 -19.19 14.60 -0.93
C GLY A 221 -20.61 15.11 -1.23
N GLU A 222 -21.61 14.45 -0.62
CA GLU A 222 -23.02 14.90 -0.61
C GLU A 222 -23.24 16.19 0.21
N ASP A 223 -22.23 16.62 1.00
CA ASP A 223 -22.33 17.70 1.98
C ASP A 223 -21.65 19.02 1.57
N GLY A 224 -21.00 19.09 0.40
CA GLY A 224 -20.44 20.34 -0.15
C GLY A 224 -19.20 20.91 0.57
N GLU A 225 -18.57 20.13 1.46
CA GLU A 225 -17.27 20.45 2.08
C GLU A 225 -16.09 19.70 1.43
N GLY A 226 -16.37 18.72 0.56
CA GLY A 226 -15.39 18.05 -0.29
C GLY A 226 -15.21 18.82 -1.59
N GLY A 227 -14.02 19.39 -1.79
CA GLY A 227 -13.73 20.08 -3.04
C GLY A 227 -13.71 19.12 -4.22
N GLY A 228 -14.23 19.51 -5.37
CA GLY A 228 -14.23 18.69 -6.59
C GLY A 228 -12.84 18.50 -7.19
N GLU A 229 -12.75 17.91 -8.39
CA GLU A 229 -11.49 17.70 -9.12
C GLU A 229 -10.63 18.99 -9.22
N GLU A 230 -11.27 20.15 -9.47
CA GLU A 230 -10.59 21.44 -9.54
C GLU A 230 -9.99 21.85 -8.18
N ASP A 231 -10.70 21.60 -7.08
CA ASP A 231 -10.26 21.97 -5.74
C ASP A 231 -9.09 21.09 -5.29
N TRP A 232 -9.12 19.78 -5.56
CA TRP A 232 -7.99 18.89 -5.28
C TRP A 232 -6.74 19.30 -6.05
N LYS A 233 -6.89 19.72 -7.30
CA LYS A 233 -5.78 20.17 -8.14
C LYS A 233 -5.18 21.49 -7.64
N GLU A 234 -6.03 22.43 -7.24
CA GLU A 234 -5.59 23.69 -6.62
C GLU A 234 -4.85 23.40 -5.31
N GLU A 235 -5.43 22.58 -4.44
CA GLU A 235 -4.84 22.20 -3.15
C GLU A 235 -3.51 21.46 -3.31
N ALA A 236 -3.42 20.51 -4.26
CA ALA A 236 -2.17 19.82 -4.57
C ALA A 236 -1.07 20.79 -5.01
N SER A 237 -1.44 21.83 -5.78
CA SER A 237 -0.54 22.89 -6.22
C SER A 237 -0.13 23.83 -5.06
N GLU A 238 -1.07 24.16 -4.17
CA GLU A 238 -0.77 24.93 -2.96
C GLU A 238 0.23 24.22 -2.06
N CYS A 239 0.09 22.89 -1.89
CA CYS A 239 1.03 22.09 -1.10
C CYS A 239 2.46 22.25 -1.63
N LEU A 240 2.66 22.18 -2.96
CA LEU A 240 3.97 22.36 -3.59
C LEU A 240 4.51 23.79 -3.41
N THR A 241 3.64 24.80 -3.44
CA THR A 241 4.02 26.20 -3.18
C THR A 241 4.53 26.36 -1.74
N LYS A 242 3.76 25.89 -0.75
CA LYS A 242 4.14 25.91 0.67
C LYS A 242 5.44 25.13 0.91
N LEU A 243 5.61 23.98 0.26
CA LEU A 243 6.85 23.19 0.32
C LEU A 243 8.08 23.94 -0.21
N ALA A 244 7.94 24.69 -1.30
CA ALA A 244 9.03 25.48 -1.85
C ALA A 244 9.45 26.64 -0.93
N GLU A 245 8.52 27.18 -0.14
CA GLU A 245 8.81 28.18 0.88
C GLU A 245 9.50 27.55 2.12
N LEU A 246 9.05 26.37 2.55
CA LEU A 246 9.57 25.66 3.72
C LEU A 246 10.93 24.98 3.48
N ASP A 247 11.20 24.50 2.26
CA ASP A 247 12.44 23.82 1.87
C ASP A 247 12.97 24.41 0.54
N PRO A 248 13.56 25.63 0.59
CA PRO A 248 14.05 26.34 -0.59
C PRO A 248 15.11 25.56 -1.37
N ASP A 249 15.91 24.74 -0.70
CA ASP A 249 16.95 23.90 -1.31
C ASP A 249 16.36 22.86 -2.28
N ARG A 250 15.08 22.49 -2.09
CA ARG A 250 14.34 21.57 -2.97
C ARG A 250 13.25 22.27 -3.79
N SER A 251 13.17 23.60 -3.77
CA SER A 251 12.17 24.39 -4.49
C SER A 251 12.04 24.03 -5.96
N GLU A 252 13.16 23.88 -6.68
CA GLU A 252 13.16 23.48 -8.10
C GLU A 252 12.46 22.14 -8.33
N ARG A 253 12.61 21.20 -7.39
CA ARG A 253 11.95 19.89 -7.46
C ARG A 253 10.46 20.03 -7.25
N TYR A 254 10.00 20.81 -6.26
CA TYR A 254 8.57 21.05 -6.05
C TYR A 254 7.92 21.73 -7.26
N MET A 255 8.57 22.78 -7.78
CA MET A 255 8.10 23.51 -8.97
C MET A 255 8.10 22.64 -10.24
N SER A 256 8.94 21.60 -10.31
CA SER A 256 8.91 20.64 -11.41
C SER A 256 7.70 19.71 -11.38
N MET A 257 7.17 19.42 -10.18
CA MET A 257 6.00 18.56 -10.00
C MET A 257 4.69 19.27 -10.39
N MET A 258 4.62 20.60 -10.28
CA MET A 258 3.46 21.40 -10.72
C MET A 258 3.18 21.37 -12.24
N ARG A 259 4.14 20.92 -13.05
CA ARG A 259 4.09 21.01 -14.52
C ARG A 259 3.51 19.76 -15.19
N HIS A 260 3.07 18.78 -14.42
CA HIS A 260 2.52 17.51 -14.87
C HIS A 260 1.09 17.38 -14.38
#